data_AF-A0A6V7HPU2-F1
#
_entry.id   AF-A0A6V7HPU2-F1
#
_cell.length_a   1.000
_cell.length_b   1.000
_cell.length_c   1.000
_cell.angle_alpha   90.00
_cell.angle_beta   90.00
_cell.angle_gamma   90.00
#
_symmetry.space_group_name_H-M   'P 1'
#
loop_
_entity.id
_entity.type
_entity.pdbx_description
1 polymer ?
#
loop_
_entity_poly.entity_id
_entity_poly.type
_entity_poly.pdbx_seq_one_letter_code
_entity_poly.pdbx_strand_id
1 'polypeptide(L)' 'MWVHKWLNDIDNFLANDNSTIRAKFYSGHDMNLGTILVALGALGKPHVPSYNSAIMFELHEIRRQHFIR' A
#
# COMPACT_ATOMS: atom_id res chain seq x y z
N MET A 1 9.20 0.84 6.85
CA MET A 1 9.27 -0.62 6.62
C MET A 1 8.14 -1.10 5.70
N TRP A 2 6.86 -0.91 6.03
CA TRP A 2 5.72 -1.39 5.24
C TRP A 2 5.64 -0.84 3.80
N VAL A 3 5.78 0.48 3.62
CA VAL A 3 5.76 1.10 2.27
C VAL A 3 6.88 0.55 1.38
N HIS A 4 8.09 0.39 1.91
CA HIS A 4 9.21 -0.18 1.18
C HIS A 4 8.94 -1.65 0.77
N LYS A 5 8.36 -2.46 1.66
CA LYS A 5 7.95 -3.82 1.33
C LYS A 5 6.93 -3.86 0.21
N TRP A 6 5.95 -2.96 0.23
CA TRP A 6 4.92 -2.87 -0.81
C TRP A 6 5.52 -2.46 -2.17
N LEU A 7 6.44 -1.49 -2.20
CA LEU A 7 7.14 -1.10 -3.44
C LEU A 7 7.96 -2.25 -4.04
N ASN A 8 8.76 -2.95 -3.23
CA ASN A 8 9.52 -4.11 -3.71
C ASN A 8 8.57 -5.20 -4.24
N ASP A 9 7.41 -5.36 -3.62
CA ASP A 9 6.40 -6.33 -4.05
C ASP A 9 5.76 -5.95 -5.39
N ILE A 10 5.65 -4.65 -5.71
CA ILE A 10 5.27 -4.17 -7.04
C ILE A 10 6.38 -4.40 -8.05
N ASP A 11 7.62 -4.06 -7.73
CA ASP A 11 8.74 -4.23 -8.66
C ASP A 11 8.87 -5.70 -9.08
N ASN A 12 8.72 -6.62 -8.12
CA ASN A 12 8.69 -8.05 -8.40
C ASN A 12 7.49 -8.48 -9.24
N PHE A 13 6.32 -7.85 -9.05
CA PHE A 13 5.14 -8.10 -9.87
C PHE A 13 5.34 -7.62 -11.30
N LEU A 14 5.89 -6.41 -11.49
CA LEU A 14 6.17 -5.83 -12.80
C LEU A 14 7.29 -6.55 -13.54
N ALA A 15 8.28 -7.09 -12.82
CA ALA A 15 9.36 -7.88 -13.41
C ALA A 15 8.91 -9.30 -13.79
N ASN A 16 7.81 -9.80 -13.23
CA ASN A 16 7.32 -11.16 -13.46
C ASN A 16 5.97 -11.15 -14.18
N ASP A 17 6.03 -11.25 -15.51
CA ASP A 17 4.88 -11.25 -16.42
C ASP A 17 3.88 -12.41 -16.16
N ASN A 18 4.28 -13.43 -15.39
CA ASN A 18 3.48 -14.62 -15.09
C ASN A 18 2.88 -14.63 -13.67
N SER A 19 2.96 -13.53 -12.91
CA SER A 19 2.37 -13.48 -11.58
C SER A 19 0.84 -13.58 -11.62
N THR A 20 0.28 -14.56 -10.91
CA THR A 20 -1.17 -14.71 -10.74
C THR A 20 -1.72 -13.95 -9.53
N ILE A 21 -0.85 -13.38 -8.69
CA ILE A 21 -1.25 -12.65 -7.49
C ILE A 21 -1.85 -11.31 -7.88
N ARG A 22 -3.12 -11.09 -7.52
CA ARG A 22 -3.85 -9.85 -7.81
C ARG A 22 -3.95 -8.89 -6.63
N ALA A 23 -3.81 -9.40 -5.41
CA ALA A 23 -3.86 -8.59 -4.19
C ALA A 23 -3.02 -9.24 -3.09
N LYS A 24 -2.41 -8.41 -2.24
CA LYS A 24 -1.72 -8.83 -1.02
C LYS A 24 -2.37 -8.14 0.16
N PHE A 25 -2.73 -8.93 1.16
CA PHE A 25 -3.36 -8.44 2.38
C PHE A 25 -2.36 -8.56 3.52
N TYR A 26 -2.17 -7.47 4.23
CA TYR A 26 -1.31 -7.42 5.39
C TYR A 26 -2.16 -7.10 6.62
N SER A 27 -2.15 -8.01 7.60
CA SER A 27 -2.78 -7.78 8.89
C SER A 27 -1.78 -7.12 9.84
N GLY A 28 -2.25 -6.12 10.58
CA GLY A 28 -1.44 -5.36 11.50
C GLY A 28 -2.29 -4.61 12.53
N HIS A 29 -1.66 -3.69 13.23
CA HIS A 29 -2.29 -2.88 14.27
C HIS A 29 -2.54 -1.45 13.79
N ASP A 30 -3.37 -0.73 14.54
CA ASP A 30 -3.63 0.70 14.42
C ASP A 30 -2.33 1.52 14.29
N MET A 31 -1.29 1.16 15.05
CA MET A 31 0.04 1.79 14.97
C MET A 31 0.68 1.65 13.58
N ASN A 32 0.47 0.53 12.88
CA ASN A 32 0.98 0.35 11.52
C ASN A 32 0.30 1.31 10.55
N LEU A 33 -1.03 1.41 10.63
CA LEU A 33 -1.80 2.33 9.79
C LEU A 33 -1.41 3.79 10.06
N GLY A 34 -1.37 4.19 11.34
CA GLY A 34 -0.98 5.54 11.73
C GLY A 34 0.42 5.91 11.24
N THR A 35 1.39 5.01 11.39
CA THR A 35 2.77 5.23 10.92
C THR A 35 2.83 5.43 9.40
N ILE A 36 2.08 4.63 8.63
CA ILE A 36 2.02 4.77 7.17
C ILE A 36 1.40 6.12 6.78
N LEU A 37 0.26 6.50 7.39
CA LEU A 37 -0.41 7.76 7.10
C LEU A 37 0.45 8.98 7.43
N VAL A 38 1.18 8.95 8.55
CA VAL A 38 2.12 10.00 8.93
C VAL A 38 3.27 10.09 7.93
N ALA A 39 3.88 8.95 7.57
CA ALA A 39 5.00 8.91 6.65
C ALA A 39 4.64 9.44 5.24
N LEU A 40 3.38 9.25 4.82
CA LEU A 40 2.87 9.74 3.53
C LEU A 40 2.33 11.18 3.59
N GLY A 41 2.32 11.82 4.76
CA GLY A 41 1.69 13.14 4.93
C GLY A 41 0.17 13.12 4.70
N ALA A 42 -0.45 11.94 4.76
CA ALA A 42 -1.87 11.72 4.49
C ALA A 42 -2.74 11.80 5.76
N LEU A 43 -2.13 11.95 6.94
CA LEU A 43 -2.85 12.09 8.20
C LEU A 43 -3.45 13.51 8.31
N GLY A 44 -4.73 13.66 7.98
CA GLY A 44 -5.40 14.97 8.02
C GLY A 44 -5.48 15.58 9.42
N LYS A 45 -5.91 14.81 10.43
CA LYS A 45 -5.92 15.19 11.84
C LYS A 45 -5.35 14.06 12.69
N PRO A 46 -4.61 14.33 13.77
CA PRO A 46 -4.17 13.30 14.70
C PRO A 46 -5.38 12.54 15.27
N HIS A 47 -5.47 11.25 14.97
CA HIS A 47 -6.45 10.34 15.54
C HIS A 47 -5.93 8.91 15.48
N VAL A 48 -6.46 8.05 16.34
CA VAL A 48 -6.20 6.61 16.28
C VAL A 48 -7.14 6.01 15.22
N PRO A 49 -6.63 5.22 14.26
CA PRO A 49 -7.48 4.52 13.30
C PRO A 49 -8.53 3.65 14.02
N SER A 50 -9.78 3.71 13.57
CA SER A 50 -10.86 2.90 14.15
C SER A 50 -10.64 1.41 13.89
N TYR A 51 -11.32 0.55 14.65
CA TYR A 51 -11.30 -0.89 14.41
C TYR A 51 -11.65 -1.23 12.96
N ASN A 52 -10.94 -2.19 12.39
CA ASN A 52 -11.09 -2.65 11.01
C ASN A 52 -10.83 -1.56 9.94
N SER A 53 -10.13 -0.49 10.30
CA SER A 53 -9.59 0.45 9.30
C SER A 53 -8.54 -0.24 8.44
N ALA A 54 -8.43 0.18 7.18
CA ALA A 54 -7.46 -0.35 6.24
C ALA A 54 -6.88 0.78 5.38
N ILE A 55 -5.64 0.59 4.92
CA ILE A 55 -5.02 1.39 3.86
C ILE A 55 -4.92 0.49 2.64
N MET A 56 -5.38 1.00 1.50
CA MET A 56 -5.29 0.31 0.22
C MET A 56 -4.37 1.11 -0.67
N PHE A 57 -3.40 0.43 -1.28
CA PHE A 57 -2.60 1.00 -2.35
C PHE A 57 -2.92 0.24 -3.63
N GLU A 58 -3.25 0.99 -4.67
CA GLU A 58 -3.66 0.44 -5.95
C GLU A 58 -2.63 0.77 -7.03
N LEU A 59 -2.20 -0.25 -7.78
CA LEU A 59 -1.37 -0.08 -8.96
C LEU A 59 -2.25 -0.06 -10.21
N HIS A 60 -2.20 1.04 -10.95
CA HIS A 60 -2.97 1.27 -12.17
C HIS A 60 -2.04 1.31 -13.38
N GLU A 61 -2.39 0.63 -14.47
CA GLU A 61 -1.72 0.78 -15.76
C GLU A 61 -2.62 1.57 -16.72
N ILE A 62 -2.16 2.74 -17.17
CA ILE A 62 -2.88 3.59 -18.13
C ILE A 62 -1.93 3.95 -19.26
N ARG A 63 -2.26 3.54 -20.49
CA ARG A 63 -1.45 3.82 -21.70
C ARG A 63 0.03 3.43 -21.54
N ARG A 64 0.30 2.23 -21.00
CA ARG A 64 1.65 1.69 -20.72
C ARG A 64 2.46 2.49 -19.69
N GLN A 65 1.79 3.27 -18.85
CA GLN A 65 2.40 3.96 -17.71
C GLN A 65 1.75 3.49 -16.42
N HIS A 66 2.55 3.35 -15.37
CA HIS A 66 2.12 2.86 -14.07
C HIS A 66 1.88 4.02 -13.11
N PHE A 67 0.76 3.96 -12.37
CA PHE A 67 0.33 4.97 -11.41
C PHE A 67 -0.07 4.31 -10.09
N ILE A 68 0.05 5.06 -8.99
CA ILE A 68 -0.32 4.61 -7.64
C ILE A 68 -1.45 5.48 -7.11
N ARG A 69 -2.45 4.86 -6.50
CA ARG A 69 -3.53 5.52 -5.76
C ARG A 69 -3.60 5.02 -4.33
#